data_AF-A0A9R0Y2M6-F1
#
_entry.id   AF-A0A9R0Y2M6-F1
#
_cell.length_a   1.000
_cell.length_b   1.000
_cell.length_c   1.000
_cell.angle_alpha   90.00
_cell.angle_beta   90.00
_cell.angle_gamma   90.00
#
_symmetry.space_group_name_H-M   'P 1'
#
loop_
_entity.id
_entity.type
_entity.pdbx_description
1 polymer ?
#
loop_
_entity_poly.entity_id
_entity_poly.type
_entity_poly.pdbx_seq_one_letter_code
_entity_poly.pdbx_strand_id
1 'polypeptide(L)'
;MGDLAGRDCREEAAAPAPAPAVGGADHLVIMVHGIVGSTADWKYGAEQFHKLLEDRVIVHCSNSNMHKLTLDGIDVMGERLAQEVIEEINKRPQITKISFVAHSVGGLVARYAIGRLYRPPGQSLENSPQSLTDSNRGNIHGLDAVNFITVASPHLGSRGNKQVPFLFGVTAIEKFACCIIHFIFRRTGKHLFLTDNDDGKPPLLQLMVDDCEDLRFISALQAFQRRVAYSNVGYDRILTLILK
;
A
#
# COMPACT_ATOMS: atom_id res chain seq x y z
N MET A 1 -38.00 -70.41 -16.24
CA MET A 1 -36.63 -69.87 -16.37
C MET A 1 -36.57 -69.21 -17.73
N GLY A 2 -36.65 -67.91 -17.92
CA GLY A 2 -36.34 -66.78 -17.06
C GLY A 2 -35.80 -65.73 -18.02
N ASP A 3 -36.70 -64.90 -18.51
CA ASP A 3 -36.45 -63.80 -19.45
C ASP A 3 -35.65 -62.67 -18.76
N LEU A 4 -35.16 -61.71 -19.56
CA LEU A 4 -34.88 -60.29 -19.25
C LEU A 4 -33.51 -59.75 -19.71
N ALA A 5 -33.62 -59.02 -20.82
CA ALA A 5 -33.30 -57.59 -20.94
C ALA A 5 -31.83 -57.17 -21.03
N GLY A 6 -31.47 -56.73 -22.24
CA GLY A 6 -30.29 -55.95 -22.54
C GLY A 6 -30.25 -54.64 -21.74
N ARG A 7 -29.06 -54.29 -21.27
CA ARG A 7 -28.77 -52.98 -20.69
C ARG A 7 -28.35 -52.03 -21.80
N ASP A 8 -29.24 -51.09 -22.07
CA ASP A 8 -28.97 -49.85 -22.78
C ASP A 8 -27.94 -49.04 -21.97
N CYS A 9 -26.72 -48.92 -22.48
CA CYS A 9 -25.74 -47.96 -21.97
C CYS A 9 -26.12 -46.57 -22.49
N ARG A 10 -27.09 -45.92 -21.84
CA ARG A 10 -27.31 -44.49 -22.03
C ARG A 10 -26.15 -43.73 -21.41
N GLU A 11 -25.31 -43.19 -22.29
CA GLU A 11 -24.31 -42.18 -21.97
C GLU A 11 -25.06 -40.94 -21.47
N GLU A 12 -25.05 -40.73 -20.15
CA GLU A 12 -25.52 -39.50 -19.53
C GLU A 12 -24.65 -38.36 -20.06
N ALA A 13 -25.21 -37.57 -20.97
CA ALA A 13 -24.60 -36.34 -21.44
C ALA A 13 -24.34 -35.46 -20.21
N ALA A 14 -23.06 -35.29 -19.87
CA ALA A 14 -22.61 -34.43 -18.79
C ALA A 14 -23.26 -33.05 -18.96
N ALA A 15 -23.93 -32.59 -17.90
CA ALA A 15 -24.51 -31.26 -17.86
C ALA A 15 -23.46 -30.22 -18.29
N PRO A 16 -23.82 -29.23 -19.11
CA PRO A 16 -22.87 -28.23 -19.56
C PRO A 16 -22.24 -27.57 -18.34
N ALA A 17 -20.90 -27.49 -18.34
CA ALA A 17 -20.16 -26.78 -17.31
C ALA A 17 -20.75 -25.37 -17.14
N PRO A 18 -20.93 -24.88 -15.91
CA PRO A 18 -21.46 -23.54 -15.69
C PRO A 18 -20.60 -22.54 -16.46
N ALA A 19 -21.27 -21.70 -17.25
CA ALA A 19 -20.60 -20.61 -17.95
C ALA A 19 -19.73 -19.81 -16.96
N PRO A 20 -18.53 -19.36 -17.36
CA PRO A 20 -17.69 -18.56 -16.48
C PRO A 20 -18.52 -17.37 -15.99
N ALA A 21 -18.60 -17.21 -14.66
CA ALA A 21 -19.18 -16.02 -14.06
C ALA A 21 -18.57 -14.82 -14.77
N VAL A 22 -19.41 -13.88 -15.22
CA VAL A 22 -18.96 -12.64 -15.86
C VAL A 22 -18.17 -11.86 -14.81
N GLY A 23 -16.87 -12.14 -14.74
CA GLY A 23 -16.00 -11.78 -13.62
C GLY A 23 -15.51 -10.36 -13.78
N GLY A 24 -16.12 -9.44 -13.03
CA GLY A 24 -15.55 -8.10 -12.86
C GLY A 24 -14.24 -8.14 -12.08
N ALA A 25 -13.44 -7.08 -12.18
CA ALA A 25 -12.17 -6.96 -11.46
C ALA A 25 -12.33 -7.18 -9.95
N ASP A 26 -11.59 -8.13 -9.39
CA ASP A 26 -11.62 -8.53 -7.98
C ASP A 26 -10.43 -7.99 -7.16
N HIS A 27 -9.54 -7.21 -7.79
CA HIS A 27 -8.28 -6.79 -7.22
C HIS A 27 -8.16 -5.27 -7.16
N LEU A 28 -8.17 -4.73 -5.94
CA LEU A 28 -7.95 -3.31 -5.67
C LEU A 28 -6.45 -2.96 -5.60
N VAL A 29 -6.03 -1.96 -6.37
CA VAL A 29 -4.66 -1.40 -6.37
C VAL A 29 -4.72 0.02 -5.83
N ILE A 30 -4.20 0.22 -4.62
CA ILE A 30 -4.08 1.53 -3.97
C ILE A 30 -2.76 2.19 -4.39
N MET A 31 -2.85 3.36 -5.03
CA MET A 31 -1.70 4.16 -5.42
C MET A 31 -1.52 5.35 -4.47
N VAL A 32 -0.36 5.45 -3.81
CA VAL A 32 -0.09 6.42 -2.74
C VAL A 32 1.02 7.38 -3.16
N HIS A 33 0.71 8.68 -3.24
CA HIS A 33 1.64 9.71 -3.73
C HIS A 33 2.67 10.12 -2.67
N GLY A 34 3.69 10.88 -3.11
CA GLY A 34 4.77 11.38 -2.26
C GLY A 34 4.45 12.70 -1.57
N ILE A 35 5.47 13.31 -0.95
CA ILE A 35 5.36 14.58 -0.24
C ILE A 35 4.99 15.73 -1.19
N VAL A 36 4.10 16.62 -0.75
CA VAL A 36 3.47 17.71 -1.55
C VAL A 36 2.72 17.21 -2.80
N GLY A 37 2.58 15.89 -2.95
CA GLY A 37 1.98 15.25 -4.11
C GLY A 37 0.44 15.28 -4.13
N SER A 38 -0.11 14.66 -5.16
CA SER A 38 -1.54 14.51 -5.35
C SER A 38 -1.90 13.28 -6.18
N THR A 39 -3.19 13.01 -6.39
CA THR A 39 -3.64 11.96 -7.31
C THR A 39 -3.11 12.14 -8.74
N ALA A 40 -2.81 13.39 -9.15
CA ALA A 40 -2.26 13.68 -10.47
C ALA A 40 -0.91 13.00 -10.71
N ASP A 41 -0.11 12.77 -9.66
CA ASP A 41 1.19 12.11 -9.75
C ASP A 41 1.07 10.66 -10.24
N TRP A 42 -0.07 10.02 -9.95
CA TRP A 42 -0.38 8.66 -10.36
C TRP A 42 -1.26 8.57 -11.60
N LYS A 43 -1.68 9.70 -12.19
CA LYS A 43 -2.57 9.71 -13.37
C LYS A 43 -2.04 8.82 -14.49
N TYR A 44 -0.77 9.03 -14.88
CA TYR A 44 -0.16 8.21 -15.92
C TYR A 44 -0.09 6.73 -15.53
N GLY A 45 0.32 6.43 -14.28
CA GLY A 45 0.38 5.06 -13.79
C GLY A 45 -0.98 4.36 -13.82
N ALA A 46 -2.03 5.03 -13.36
CA ALA A 46 -3.40 4.53 -13.38
C ALA A 46 -3.89 4.28 -14.81
N GLU A 47 -3.61 5.19 -15.75
CA GLU A 47 -3.93 5.00 -17.17
C GLU A 47 -3.22 3.78 -17.77
N GLN A 48 -1.95 3.52 -17.40
CA GLN A 48 -1.24 2.32 -17.88
C GLN A 48 -1.82 1.04 -17.28
N PHE A 49 -2.21 1.04 -16.01
CA PHE A 49 -2.88 -0.11 -15.38
C PHE A 49 -4.21 -0.39 -16.06
N HIS A 50 -5.03 0.64 -16.31
CA HIS A 50 -6.29 0.50 -17.03
C HIS A 50 -6.06 -0.10 -18.42
N LYS A 51 -5.11 0.43 -19.21
CA LYS A 51 -4.81 -0.08 -20.56
C LYS A 51 -4.34 -1.54 -20.60
N LEU A 52 -3.61 -2.00 -19.59
CA LEU A 52 -2.98 -3.33 -19.58
C LEU A 52 -3.79 -4.38 -18.81
N LEU A 53 -4.64 -3.94 -17.88
CA LEU A 53 -5.28 -4.78 -16.86
C LEU A 53 -6.77 -4.41 -16.64
N GLU A 54 -7.43 -3.78 -17.62
CA GLU A 54 -8.79 -3.23 -17.53
C GLU A 54 -9.80 -4.09 -16.75
N ASP A 55 -9.92 -5.37 -17.11
CA ASP A 55 -10.88 -6.29 -16.49
C ASP A 55 -10.34 -7.02 -15.25
N ARG A 56 -9.09 -6.76 -14.87
CA ARG A 56 -8.39 -7.49 -13.81
C ARG A 56 -8.20 -6.69 -12.54
N VAL A 57 -8.08 -5.36 -12.62
CA VAL A 57 -7.76 -4.53 -11.47
C VAL A 57 -8.60 -3.26 -11.40
N ILE A 58 -8.91 -2.84 -10.17
CA ILE A 58 -9.51 -1.56 -9.86
C ILE A 58 -8.41 -0.68 -9.28
N VAL A 59 -8.08 0.42 -9.95
CA VAL A 59 -7.05 1.35 -9.47
C VAL A 59 -7.69 2.48 -8.68
N HIS A 60 -7.20 2.70 -7.46
CA HIS A 60 -7.57 3.83 -6.61
C HIS A 60 -6.34 4.70 -6.35
N CYS A 61 -6.33 5.92 -6.88
CA CYS A 61 -5.32 6.91 -6.53
C CYS A 61 -5.76 7.64 -5.25
N SER A 62 -5.02 7.43 -4.16
CA SER A 62 -5.35 8.00 -2.86
C SER A 62 -5.35 9.53 -2.90
N ASN A 63 -6.40 10.14 -2.34
CA ASN A 63 -6.56 11.58 -2.24
C ASN A 63 -6.57 12.11 -0.80
N SER A 64 -6.54 11.22 0.20
CA SER A 64 -6.68 11.57 1.63
C SER A 64 -5.56 12.46 2.18
N ASN A 65 -4.42 12.54 1.49
CA ASN A 65 -3.23 13.24 1.97
C ASN A 65 -2.66 14.27 0.97
N MET A 66 -3.46 14.82 0.06
CA MET A 66 -2.97 15.73 -0.99
C MET A 66 -2.31 17.01 -0.45
N HIS A 67 -1.29 17.49 -1.17
CA HIS A 67 -0.67 18.80 -0.98
C HIS A 67 -0.11 19.00 0.43
N LYS A 68 -0.56 20.03 1.15
CA LYS A 68 -0.07 20.38 2.50
C LYS A 68 -0.40 19.32 3.54
N LEU A 69 -1.41 18.47 3.30
CA LEU A 69 -1.76 17.36 4.21
C LEU A 69 -0.64 16.32 4.28
N THR A 70 0.26 16.27 3.28
CA THR A 70 1.46 15.42 3.33
C THR A 70 2.45 15.78 4.45
N LEU A 71 2.25 16.93 5.10
CA LEU A 71 3.13 17.48 6.14
C LEU A 71 2.63 17.17 7.56
N ASP A 72 1.46 16.53 7.68
CA ASP A 72 0.77 16.30 8.95
C ASP A 72 1.38 15.17 9.81
N GLY A 73 2.39 14.45 9.30
CA GLY A 73 2.98 13.29 9.97
C GLY A 73 2.53 11.96 9.37
N ILE A 74 3.46 11.00 9.31
CA ILE A 74 3.25 9.66 8.74
C ILE A 74 2.15 8.89 9.47
N ASP A 75 2.05 9.06 10.79
CA ASP A 75 0.99 8.50 11.62
C ASP A 75 -0.39 9.02 11.19
N VAL A 76 -0.58 10.34 11.19
CA VAL A 76 -1.84 10.99 10.81
C VAL A 76 -2.22 10.68 9.37
N MET A 77 -1.25 10.73 8.45
CA MET A 77 -1.48 10.37 7.06
C MET A 77 -1.87 8.89 6.91
N GLY A 78 -1.23 8.01 7.67
CA GLY A 78 -1.49 6.57 7.64
C GLY A 78 -2.86 6.22 8.21
N GLU A 79 -3.31 6.90 9.25
CA GLU A 79 -4.69 6.82 9.77
C GLU A 79 -5.71 7.20 8.69
N ARG A 80 -5.51 8.35 8.02
CA ARG A 80 -6.40 8.81 6.94
C ARG A 80 -6.42 7.84 5.76
N LEU A 81 -5.25 7.34 5.36
CA LEU A 81 -5.16 6.37 4.27
C LEU A 81 -5.85 5.05 4.64
N ALA A 82 -5.69 4.57 5.87
CA ALA A 82 -6.39 3.36 6.33
C ALA A 82 -7.91 3.53 6.25
N GLN A 83 -8.42 4.67 6.70
CA GLN A 83 -9.85 4.99 6.62
C GLN A 83 -10.35 5.07 5.16
N GLU A 84 -9.61 5.75 4.29
CA GLU A 84 -9.91 5.81 2.85
C GLU A 84 -9.95 4.41 2.22
N VAL A 85 -8.99 3.54 2.55
CA VAL A 85 -8.97 2.15 2.05
C VAL A 85 -10.19 1.37 2.53
N ILE A 86 -10.61 1.49 3.79
CA ILE A 86 -11.82 0.83 4.30
C ILE A 86 -13.05 1.27 3.50
N GLU A 87 -13.18 2.57 3.23
CA GLU A 87 -14.28 3.12 2.44
C GLU A 87 -14.28 2.57 1.00
N GLU A 88 -13.11 2.48 0.37
CA GLU A 88 -12.99 1.91 -0.97
C GLU A 88 -13.31 0.42 -1.01
N ILE A 89 -12.98 -0.33 0.05
CA ILE A 89 -13.32 -1.74 0.18
C ILE A 89 -14.83 -1.91 0.35
N ASN A 90 -15.46 -1.16 1.26
CA ASN A 90 -16.90 -1.26 1.53
C ASN A 90 -17.77 -0.88 0.33
N LYS A 91 -17.30 0.01 -0.55
CA LYS A 91 -17.99 0.36 -1.80
C LYS A 91 -18.02 -0.79 -2.81
N ARG A 92 -17.17 -1.81 -2.66
CA ARG A 92 -16.91 -2.84 -3.68
C ARG A 92 -16.86 -4.24 -3.05
N PRO A 93 -18.02 -4.81 -2.68
CA PRO A 93 -18.07 -6.11 -2.02
C PRO A 93 -17.49 -7.28 -2.83
N GLN A 94 -17.29 -7.09 -4.15
CA GLN A 94 -16.71 -8.09 -5.04
C GLN A 94 -15.19 -8.22 -4.95
N ILE A 95 -14.48 -7.25 -4.35
CA ILE A 95 -13.02 -7.32 -4.28
C ILE A 95 -12.59 -8.33 -3.23
N THR A 96 -11.59 -9.12 -3.57
CA THR A 96 -11.01 -10.16 -2.71
C THR A 96 -9.52 -9.95 -2.49
N LYS A 97 -8.88 -9.13 -3.32
CA LYS A 97 -7.42 -8.90 -3.32
C LYS A 97 -7.09 -7.42 -3.20
N ILE A 98 -5.97 -7.13 -2.54
CA ILE A 98 -5.43 -5.78 -2.44
C ILE A 98 -3.95 -5.70 -2.76
N SER A 99 -3.53 -4.59 -3.35
CA SER A 99 -2.13 -4.23 -3.56
C SER A 99 -1.90 -2.74 -3.33
N PHE A 100 -0.67 -2.40 -2.96
CA PHE A 100 -0.22 -1.03 -2.76
C PHE A 100 0.94 -0.74 -3.71
N VAL A 101 0.89 0.41 -4.36
CA VAL A 101 2.00 1.02 -5.09
C VAL A 101 2.21 2.41 -4.52
N ALA A 102 3.39 2.66 -3.96
CA ALA A 102 3.62 3.89 -3.23
C ALA A 102 4.95 4.55 -3.62
N HIS A 103 4.96 5.88 -3.66
CA HIS A 103 6.13 6.66 -4.02
C HIS A 103 6.64 7.50 -2.85
N SER A 104 7.95 7.51 -2.63
CA SER A 104 8.62 8.35 -1.63
C SER A 104 7.99 8.20 -0.23
N VAL A 105 7.64 9.30 0.45
CA VAL A 105 6.92 9.33 1.73
C VAL A 105 5.64 8.49 1.72
N GLY A 106 4.97 8.37 0.57
CA GLY A 106 3.78 7.54 0.43
C GLY A 106 4.01 6.07 0.81
N GLY A 107 5.23 5.55 0.65
CA GLY A 107 5.55 4.17 1.06
C GLY A 107 5.56 3.99 2.58
N LEU A 108 5.96 5.02 3.33
CA LEU A 108 5.89 5.02 4.79
C LEU A 108 4.44 5.15 5.26
N VAL A 109 3.66 6.02 4.61
CA VAL A 109 2.23 6.18 4.87
C VAL A 109 1.47 4.89 4.60
N ALA A 110 1.74 4.24 3.47
CA ALA A 110 1.17 2.93 3.12
C ALA A 110 1.56 1.85 4.14
N ARG A 111 2.83 1.82 4.56
CA ARG A 111 3.31 0.88 5.58
C ARG A 111 2.60 1.08 6.92
N TYR A 112 2.33 2.33 7.30
CA TYR A 112 1.55 2.61 8.51
C TYR A 112 0.10 2.12 8.33
N ALA A 113 -0.55 2.47 7.22
CA ALA A 113 -1.93 2.09 6.94
C ALA A 113 -2.14 0.57 6.92
N ILE A 114 -1.24 -0.22 6.31
CA ILE A 114 -1.38 -1.69 6.33
C ILE A 114 -1.23 -2.26 7.74
N GLY A 115 -0.45 -1.63 8.63
CA GLY A 115 -0.37 -2.00 10.04
C GLY A 115 -1.70 -1.83 10.76
N ARG A 116 -2.47 -0.80 10.40
CA ARG A 116 -3.84 -0.54 10.92
C ARG A 116 -4.87 -1.51 10.35
N LEU A 117 -4.71 -1.88 9.09
CA LEU A 117 -5.66 -2.72 8.36
C LEU A 117 -5.42 -4.22 8.57
N TYR A 118 -4.25 -4.59 9.10
CA TYR A 118 -3.87 -5.98 9.26
C TYR A 118 -4.77 -6.71 10.25
N ARG A 119 -5.21 -7.91 9.85
CA ARG A 119 -5.89 -8.86 10.72
C ARG A 119 -5.07 -10.15 10.79
N PRO A 120 -4.68 -10.61 11.97
CA PRO A 120 -4.02 -11.90 12.15
C PRO A 120 -4.86 -13.06 11.59
N PRO A 121 -4.22 -14.20 11.24
CA PRO A 121 -4.94 -15.42 10.91
C PRO A 121 -5.94 -15.80 12.01
N GLY A 122 -7.13 -16.27 11.63
CA GLY A 122 -8.16 -16.71 12.56
C GLY A 122 -9.04 -15.59 13.16
N GLN A 123 -8.70 -14.31 12.99
CA GLN A 123 -9.62 -13.20 13.26
C GLN A 123 -10.44 -12.88 12.00
N SER A 124 -11.43 -13.72 11.68
CA SER A 124 -12.40 -13.42 10.63
C SER A 124 -13.60 -12.66 11.20
N LEU A 125 -14.14 -11.69 10.46
CA LEU A 125 -15.44 -11.12 10.78
C LEU A 125 -16.50 -12.24 10.68
N GLU A 126 -17.45 -12.30 11.63
CA GLU A 126 -18.52 -13.32 11.67
C GLU A 126 -19.39 -13.40 10.39
N ASN A 127 -19.17 -12.55 9.39
CA ASN A 127 -19.94 -12.50 8.14
C ASN A 127 -19.08 -12.37 6.87
N SER A 128 -17.76 -12.63 6.91
CA SER A 128 -16.94 -12.58 5.70
C SER A 128 -16.98 -13.94 4.98
N PRO A 129 -17.29 -13.99 3.66
CA PRO A 129 -17.22 -15.25 2.91
C PRO A 129 -15.80 -15.80 3.07
N GLN A 130 -15.71 -17.02 3.59
CA GLN A 130 -14.43 -17.67 3.84
C GLN A 130 -13.63 -17.66 2.53
N SER A 131 -12.54 -16.88 2.50
CA SER A 131 -11.51 -17.06 1.48
C SER A 131 -11.07 -18.51 1.61
N LEU A 132 -11.33 -19.32 0.58
CA LEU A 132 -10.98 -20.75 0.49
C LEU A 132 -9.47 -20.98 0.45
N THR A 133 -8.67 -19.98 0.83
CA THR A 133 -7.23 -20.09 0.92
C THR A 133 -6.85 -20.40 2.37
N ASP A 134 -6.28 -21.60 2.57
CA ASP A 134 -5.58 -22.06 3.78
C ASP A 134 -4.34 -21.18 4.07
N SER A 135 -4.54 -19.87 4.18
CA SER A 135 -3.46 -18.95 4.41
C SER A 135 -3.27 -18.81 5.92
N ASN A 136 -2.26 -19.48 6.46
CA ASN A 136 -1.67 -19.17 7.78
C ASN A 136 -1.12 -17.73 7.88
N ARG A 137 -1.37 -16.87 6.88
CA ARG A 137 -0.92 -15.48 6.80
C ARG A 137 -2.13 -14.59 7.05
N GLY A 138 -1.95 -13.52 7.81
CA GLY A 138 -3.04 -12.56 8.05
C GLY A 138 -3.47 -11.86 6.75
N ASN A 139 -4.56 -11.11 6.83
CA ASN A 139 -5.12 -10.39 5.69
C ASN A 139 -5.11 -8.86 5.93
N ILE A 140 -5.47 -8.10 4.91
CA ILE A 140 -5.60 -6.64 4.99
C ILE A 140 -7.08 -6.29 4.87
N HIS A 141 -7.70 -5.98 6.01
CA HIS A 141 -9.12 -5.69 6.11
C HIS A 141 -10.03 -6.76 5.46
N GLY A 142 -9.65 -8.03 5.55
CA GLY A 142 -10.39 -9.16 4.97
C GLY A 142 -10.01 -9.50 3.53
N LEU A 143 -9.08 -8.74 2.92
CA LEU A 143 -8.60 -8.98 1.56
C LEU A 143 -7.24 -9.68 1.55
N ASP A 144 -7.05 -10.54 0.55
CA ASP A 144 -5.79 -11.20 0.29
C ASP A 144 -4.74 -10.17 -0.14
N ALA A 145 -3.65 -10.09 0.60
CA ALA A 145 -2.58 -9.14 0.37
C ALA A 145 -1.63 -9.64 -0.73
N VAL A 146 -1.67 -9.02 -1.92
CA VAL A 146 -0.92 -9.53 -3.08
C VAL A 146 0.45 -8.83 -3.23
N ASN A 147 0.48 -7.54 -3.54
CA ASN A 147 1.72 -6.78 -3.77
C ASN A 147 1.82 -5.56 -2.85
N PHE A 148 2.97 -5.38 -2.21
CA PHE A 148 3.37 -4.12 -1.58
C PHE A 148 4.62 -3.59 -2.29
N ILE A 149 4.45 -2.55 -3.10
CA ILE A 149 5.49 -2.00 -3.96
C ILE A 149 5.78 -0.57 -3.54
N THR A 150 7.05 -0.27 -3.29
CA THR A 150 7.49 1.08 -2.95
C THR A 150 8.60 1.55 -3.88
N VAL A 151 8.52 2.80 -4.32
CA VAL A 151 9.49 3.44 -5.23
C VAL A 151 10.10 4.64 -4.54
N ALA A 152 11.42 4.66 -4.40
CA ALA A 152 12.19 5.73 -3.75
C ALA A 152 11.72 6.06 -2.30
N SER A 153 11.20 5.08 -1.57
CA SER A 153 10.67 5.27 -0.22
C SER A 153 11.76 5.19 0.86
N PRO A 154 11.90 6.21 1.73
CA PRO A 154 12.93 6.24 2.78
C PRO A 154 12.51 5.40 4.00
N HIS A 155 12.40 4.08 3.84
CA HIS A 155 11.94 3.14 4.88
C HIS A 155 12.76 3.16 6.17
N LEU A 156 14.03 3.59 6.10
CA LEU A 156 14.95 3.71 7.24
C LEU A 156 15.11 5.16 7.73
N GLY A 157 14.26 6.07 7.24
CA GLY A 157 14.45 7.50 7.39
C GLY A 157 15.55 8.04 6.48
N SER A 158 15.87 9.32 6.66
CA SER A 158 16.86 10.07 5.89
C SER A 158 17.82 10.78 6.84
N ARG A 159 18.59 10.02 7.62
CA ARG A 159 19.65 10.58 8.48
C ARG A 159 20.97 10.58 7.73
N GLY A 160 21.48 11.77 7.41
CA GLY A 160 22.79 11.94 6.79
C GLY A 160 23.93 11.52 7.71
N ASN A 161 24.88 10.72 7.19
CA ASN A 161 26.11 10.34 7.87
C ASN A 161 27.08 11.54 7.88
N LYS A 162 27.03 12.41 8.91
CA LYS A 162 27.77 13.69 9.02
C LYS A 162 27.57 14.70 7.87
N GLN A 163 26.52 14.54 7.06
CA GLN A 163 26.14 15.49 6.01
C GLN A 163 25.12 16.51 6.52
N VAL A 164 25.63 17.39 7.35
CA VAL A 164 25.28 18.81 7.33
C VAL A 164 26.62 19.53 7.36
N PRO A 165 27.37 19.48 6.24
CA PRO A 165 27.35 20.59 5.31
C PRO A 165 27.63 20.17 3.85
N PHE A 166 26.67 19.55 3.15
CA PHE A 166 26.60 19.57 1.68
C PHE A 166 25.27 18.94 1.25
N LEU A 167 24.24 19.75 1.04
CA LEU A 167 23.01 19.25 0.40
C LEU A 167 23.24 19.27 -1.11
N PHE A 168 23.81 18.17 -1.60
CA PHE A 168 23.74 17.75 -3.00
C PHE A 168 24.37 18.68 -4.07
N GLY A 169 25.24 19.63 -3.68
CA GLY A 169 26.04 20.40 -4.64
C GLY A 169 25.27 21.37 -5.52
N VAL A 170 24.09 21.83 -5.08
CA VAL A 170 23.32 22.88 -5.76
C VAL A 170 23.21 24.09 -4.84
N THR A 171 24.14 25.05 -5.02
CA THR A 171 24.38 26.22 -4.14
C THR A 171 23.18 27.16 -3.95
N ALA A 172 22.18 27.12 -4.82
CA ALA A 172 20.97 27.95 -4.69
C ALA A 172 19.99 27.42 -3.62
N ILE A 173 19.95 26.10 -3.39
CA ILE A 173 19.07 25.47 -2.40
C ILE A 173 19.70 25.55 -1.00
N GLU A 174 21.03 25.45 -0.89
CA GLU A 174 21.77 25.48 0.38
C GLU A 174 21.56 26.77 1.20
N LYS A 175 21.36 27.93 0.56
CA LYS A 175 21.12 29.20 1.27
C LYS A 175 19.72 29.31 1.89
N PHE A 176 18.76 28.50 1.45
CA PHE A 176 17.39 28.50 1.96
C PHE A 176 17.06 27.25 2.80
N ALA A 177 17.82 26.17 2.62
CA ALA A 177 17.58 24.83 3.17
C ALA A 177 18.08 24.62 4.60
N CYS A 178 19.24 25.17 4.98
CA CYS A 178 19.96 24.75 6.19
C CYS A 178 19.29 25.10 7.52
N CYS A 179 18.40 26.10 7.57
CA CYS A 179 17.67 26.47 8.79
C CYS A 179 16.16 26.15 8.71
N ILE A 180 15.63 25.83 7.54
CA ILE A 180 14.17 25.86 7.29
C ILE A 180 13.59 24.46 6.96
N ILE A 181 14.38 23.47 6.53
CA ILE A 181 13.86 22.13 6.14
C ILE A 181 13.21 21.37 7.31
N HIS A 182 13.76 21.47 8.53
CA HIS A 182 13.11 20.89 9.71
C HIS A 182 11.78 21.56 10.07
N PHE A 183 11.58 22.83 9.70
CA PHE A 183 10.35 23.58 9.92
C PHE A 183 9.34 23.47 8.76
N ILE A 184 9.81 23.37 7.51
CA ILE A 184 8.97 23.31 6.29
C ILE A 184 8.19 22.00 6.23
N PHE A 185 8.81 20.86 6.55
CA PHE A 185 8.14 19.56 6.48
C PHE A 185 7.38 19.17 7.75
N ARG A 186 7.28 20.09 8.72
CA ARG A 186 6.51 19.95 9.96
C ARG A 186 6.71 18.58 10.62
N ARG A 187 5.63 17.87 10.97
CA ARG A 187 5.66 16.58 11.67
C ARG A 187 6.21 15.47 10.76
N THR A 188 5.87 15.46 9.48
CA THR A 188 6.44 14.51 8.51
C THR A 188 7.97 14.57 8.47
N GLY A 189 8.54 15.78 8.49
CA GLY A 189 9.98 15.98 8.56
C GLY A 189 10.59 15.36 9.81
N LYS A 190 9.99 15.57 10.99
CA LYS A 190 10.47 14.97 12.24
C LYS A 190 10.57 13.44 12.16
N HIS A 191 9.54 12.78 11.60
CA HIS A 191 9.56 11.32 11.44
C HIS A 191 10.65 10.85 10.46
N LEU A 192 10.80 11.54 9.32
CA LEU A 192 11.81 11.20 8.32
C LEU A 192 13.23 11.29 8.86
N PHE A 193 13.50 12.28 9.71
CA PHE A 193 14.82 12.52 10.29
C PHE A 193 15.05 11.81 11.64
N LEU A 194 14.08 11.00 12.09
CA LEU A 194 14.14 10.28 13.36
C LEU A 194 14.36 11.24 14.55
N THR A 195 13.69 12.38 14.54
CA THR A 195 13.77 13.45 15.58
C THR A 195 12.44 13.63 16.32
N ASP A 196 11.60 12.61 16.32
CA ASP A 196 10.27 12.53 16.93
C ASP A 196 10.25 11.62 18.17
N ASN A 197 11.38 11.55 18.88
CA ASN A 197 11.55 10.79 20.12
C ASN A 197 10.97 11.53 21.34
N ASP A 198 9.79 12.12 21.17
CA ASP A 198 9.07 12.81 22.23
C ASP A 198 8.71 11.79 23.34
N ASP A 199 8.73 12.22 24.60
CA ASP A 199 8.33 11.41 25.77
C ASP A 199 9.13 10.12 26.02
N GLY A 200 10.35 10.03 25.49
CA GLY A 200 11.24 8.87 25.69
C GLY A 200 10.86 7.64 24.86
N LYS A 201 9.89 7.75 23.95
CA LYS A 201 9.54 6.69 23.00
C LYS A 201 10.52 6.67 21.82
N PRO A 202 10.79 5.49 21.23
CA PRO A 202 11.52 5.41 19.98
C PRO A 202 10.83 6.20 18.84
N PRO A 203 11.58 6.78 17.89
CA PRO A 203 11.02 7.39 16.67
C PRO A 203 10.02 6.49 15.95
N LEU A 204 9.00 7.06 15.31
CA LEU A 204 7.94 6.29 14.64
C LEU A 204 8.48 5.28 13.63
N LEU A 205 9.46 5.67 12.81
CA LEU A 205 10.02 4.75 11.82
C LEU A 205 10.76 3.57 12.45
N GLN A 206 11.32 3.75 13.64
CA GLN A 206 11.88 2.65 14.43
C GLN A 206 10.76 1.77 15.00
N LEU A 207 9.65 2.35 15.47
CA LEU A 207 8.50 1.56 15.91
C LEU A 207 7.91 0.70 14.77
N MET A 208 7.99 1.19 13.52
CA MET A 208 7.50 0.48 12.34
C MET A 208 8.37 -0.71 11.92
N VAL A 209 9.56 -0.91 12.52
CA VAL A 209 10.43 -2.07 12.24
C VAL A 209 10.08 -3.32 13.04
N ASP A 210 9.12 -3.23 13.96
CA ASP A 210 8.63 -4.35 14.77
C ASP A 210 7.10 -4.31 14.87
N ASP A 211 6.52 -5.37 15.42
CA ASP A 211 5.14 -5.36 15.86
C ASP A 211 5.06 -4.77 17.28
N CYS A 212 4.25 -3.73 17.47
CA CYS A 212 3.94 -3.21 18.81
C CYS A 212 2.48 -3.52 19.18
N GLU A 213 2.13 -3.37 20.46
CA GLU A 213 0.89 -3.89 21.06
C GLU A 213 -0.35 -3.72 20.16
N ASP A 214 -0.60 -2.50 19.68
CA ASP A 214 -1.76 -2.19 18.84
C ASP A 214 -1.49 -2.20 17.33
N LEU A 215 -0.22 -2.17 16.89
CA LEU A 215 0.17 -1.98 15.49
C LEU A 215 1.16 -3.05 15.01
N ARG A 216 0.70 -3.87 14.07
CA ARG A 216 1.38 -5.06 13.57
C ARG A 216 2.11 -4.79 12.25
N PHE A 217 3.09 -3.87 12.24
CA PHE A 217 3.68 -3.38 10.98
C PHE A 217 4.47 -4.45 10.20
N ILE A 218 5.23 -5.30 10.89
CA ILE A 218 6.01 -6.36 10.24
C ILE A 218 5.11 -7.49 9.81
N SER A 219 4.18 -7.91 10.68
CA SER A 219 3.18 -8.93 10.32
C SER A 219 2.32 -8.48 9.13
N ALA A 220 1.92 -7.20 9.07
CA ALA A 220 1.19 -6.64 7.93
C ALA A 220 1.99 -6.74 6.63
N LEU A 221 3.29 -6.39 6.66
CA LEU A 221 4.15 -6.54 5.49
C LEU A 221 4.33 -8.02 5.10
N GLN A 222 4.46 -8.91 6.08
CA GLN A 222 4.58 -10.34 5.87
C GLN A 222 3.31 -10.96 5.27
N ALA A 223 2.13 -10.37 5.50
CA ALA A 223 0.88 -10.78 4.84
C ALA A 223 0.99 -10.75 3.31
N PHE A 224 1.65 -9.74 2.75
CA PHE A 224 1.76 -9.58 1.30
C PHE A 224 2.54 -10.73 0.65
N GLN A 225 1.99 -11.32 -0.40
CA GLN A 225 2.66 -12.36 -1.17
C GLN A 225 4.00 -11.86 -1.75
N ARG A 226 4.00 -10.63 -2.27
CA ARG A 226 5.17 -9.98 -2.86
C ARG A 226 5.42 -8.61 -2.22
N ARG A 227 6.66 -8.37 -1.81
CA ARG A 227 7.17 -7.06 -1.35
C ARG A 227 8.30 -6.62 -2.27
N VAL A 228 8.21 -5.43 -2.86
CA VAL A 228 9.24 -4.91 -3.79
C VAL A 228 9.61 -3.48 -3.41
N ALA A 229 10.90 -3.22 -3.29
CA ALA A 229 11.43 -1.86 -3.14
C ALA A 229 12.26 -1.51 -4.38
N TYR A 230 11.85 -0.48 -5.10
CA TYR A 230 12.63 0.13 -6.17
C TYR A 230 13.35 1.36 -5.64
N SER A 231 14.65 1.45 -5.89
CA SER A 231 15.48 2.59 -5.52
C SER A 231 16.57 2.80 -6.56
N ASN A 232 16.98 4.05 -6.76
CA ASN A 232 18.14 4.36 -7.58
C ASN A 232 19.41 4.07 -6.78
N VAL A 233 20.35 3.34 -7.39
CA VAL A 233 21.65 3.01 -6.77
C VAL A 233 22.69 4.11 -7.06
N GLY A 234 22.41 4.99 -8.03
CA GLY A 234 23.25 6.14 -8.41
C GLY A 234 22.52 7.08 -9.37
N TYR A 235 23.04 8.31 -9.52
CA TYR A 235 22.49 9.37 -10.39
C TYR A 235 21.03 9.76 -10.13
N ASP A 236 20.60 9.66 -8.87
CA ASP A 236 19.26 10.07 -8.49
C ASP A 236 19.16 11.61 -8.55
N ARG A 237 18.45 12.15 -9.54
CA ARG A 237 18.13 13.58 -9.60
C ARG A 237 16.86 13.81 -8.81
N ILE A 238 16.91 14.71 -7.83
CA ILE A 238 15.70 15.23 -7.19
C ILE A 238 14.90 15.94 -8.28
N LEU A 239 13.78 15.35 -8.69
CA LEU A 239 12.83 16.02 -9.58
C LEU A 239 12.24 17.19 -8.80
N THR A 240 12.71 18.40 -9.12
CA THR A 240 12.11 19.61 -8.60
C THR A 240 10.76 19.75 -9.29
N LEU A 241 9.66 19.48 -8.57
CA LEU A 241 8.34 19.94 -8.96
C LEU A 241 8.37 21.47 -8.95
N ILE A 242 8.85 22.06 -10.04
CA ILE A 242 8.59 23.46 -10.35
C ILE A 242 7.09 23.49 -10.61
N LEU A 243 6.34 24.01 -9.63
CA LEU A 243 4.96 24.43 -9.78
C LEU A 243 4.85 25.18 -11.13
N LYS A 244 4.14 24.58 -12.08
CA LYS A 244 3.62 25.29 -13.25
C LYS A 244 2.27 25.87 -12.91
#